data_AF-A0A6B3I8H7-F1
#
_entry.id   AF-A0A6B3I8H7-F1
#
_cell.length_a   1.000
_cell.length_b   1.000
_cell.length_c   1.000
_cell.angle_alpha   90.00
_cell.angle_beta   90.00
_cell.angle_gamma   90.00
#
_symmetry.space_group_name_H-M   'P 1'
#
loop_
_entity.id
_entity.type
_entity.pdbx_description
1 polymer ?
#
loop_
_entity_poly.entity_id
_entity_poly.type
_entity_poly.pdbx_seq_one_letter_code
_entity_poly.pdbx_strand_id
1 'polypeptide(L)' 'MELRSALRQAALARPAVLTAVLPGATRARLAVERELGDRRWPHAPSPAAADLLVLVGSPREEAPAWLDGTWTAL' A
#
# COMPACT_ATOMS: atom_id res chain seq x y z
N MET A 1 -11.66 -22.71 -15.26
CA MET A 1 -11.46 -22.33 -13.83
C MET A 1 -10.02 -21.92 -13.56
N GLU A 2 -9.03 -22.58 -14.16
CA GLU A 2 -7.59 -22.28 -13.99
C GLU A 2 -7.16 -20.85 -14.34
N LEU A 3 -7.69 -20.24 -15.39
CA LEU A 3 -7.27 -18.89 -15.82
C LEU A 3 -7.53 -17.83 -14.75
N ARG A 4 -8.67 -17.87 -14.06
CA ARG A 4 -8.97 -16.90 -12.97
C ARG A 4 -8.02 -17.09 -11.79
N SER A 5 -7.66 -18.32 -11.48
CA SER A 5 -6.68 -18.63 -10.42
C SER A 5 -5.30 -18.12 -10.81
N ALA A 6 -4.85 -18.43 -12.02
CA ALA A 6 -3.57 -17.98 -12.56
C ALA A 6 -3.47 -16.45 -12.63
N LEU A 7 -4.54 -15.76 -13.06
CA LEU A 7 -4.59 -14.30 -13.09
C LEU A 7 -4.54 -13.68 -11.69
N ARG A 8 -5.24 -14.27 -10.70
CA ARG A 8 -5.12 -13.82 -9.31
C ARG A 8 -3.71 -14.02 -8.77
N GLN A 9 -3.11 -15.18 -8.98
CA GLN A 9 -1.73 -15.45 -8.55
C GLN A 9 -0.74 -14.47 -9.18
N ALA A 10 -0.92 -14.17 -10.47
CA ALA A 10 -0.10 -13.19 -11.18
C ALA A 10 -0.30 -11.76 -10.63
N ALA A 11 -1.54 -11.34 -10.36
CA ALA A 11 -1.85 -10.04 -9.76
C ALA A 11 -1.25 -9.91 -8.34
N LEU A 12 -1.35 -10.97 -7.53
CA LEU A 12 -0.81 -11.00 -6.17
C LEU A 12 0.73 -11.12 -6.11
N ALA A 13 1.39 -11.44 -7.23
CA ALA A 13 2.85 -11.51 -7.26
C ALA A 13 3.52 -10.12 -7.17
N ARG A 14 2.85 -9.07 -7.66
CA ARG A 14 3.36 -7.70 -7.73
C ARG A 14 2.25 -6.66 -7.51
N PRO A 15 1.62 -6.64 -6.32
CA PRO A 15 0.53 -5.73 -6.03
C PRO A 15 0.97 -4.27 -6.13
N ALA A 16 0.10 -3.41 -6.65
CA ALA A 16 0.26 -1.97 -6.61
C ALA A 16 -0.02 -1.43 -5.20
N VAL A 17 0.94 -0.71 -4.63
CA VAL A 17 0.91 -0.29 -3.23
C VAL A 17 0.70 1.22 -3.12
N LEU A 18 -0.33 1.62 -2.39
CA LEU A 18 -0.53 3.00 -1.92
C LEU A 18 0.07 3.15 -0.52
N THR A 19 0.91 4.17 -0.32
CA THR A 19 1.52 4.46 0.99
C THR A 19 0.87 5.66 1.65
N ALA A 20 0.29 5.45 2.82
CA ALA A 20 -0.28 6.47 3.70
C ALA A 20 0.76 6.83 4.77
N VAL A 21 1.39 8.01 4.71
CA VAL A 21 2.52 8.35 5.58
C VAL A 21 2.11 9.31 6.69
N LEU A 22 2.33 8.91 7.94
CA LEU A 22 2.09 9.77 9.09
C LEU A 22 3.23 10.79 9.28
N PRO A 23 2.94 11.97 9.84
CA PRO A 23 3.97 12.95 10.19
C PRO A 23 5.09 12.35 11.04
N GLY A 24 6.34 12.67 10.70
CA GLY A 24 7.53 12.17 11.41
C GLY A 24 8.00 10.77 11.00
N ALA A 25 7.30 10.08 10.11
CA ALA A 25 7.62 8.70 9.72
C ALA A 25 8.68 8.56 8.62
N THR A 26 9.52 9.56 8.37
CA THR A 26 10.46 9.59 7.23
C THR A 26 11.35 8.34 7.13
N ARG A 27 11.94 7.89 8.24
CA ARG A 27 12.79 6.68 8.23
C ARG A 27 11.99 5.43 7.87
N ALA A 28 10.77 5.30 8.41
CA ALA A 28 9.89 4.20 8.08
C ALA A 28 9.43 4.26 6.61
N ARG A 29 9.15 5.46 6.08
CA ARG A 29 8.79 5.66 4.66
C ARG A 29 9.90 5.16 3.74
N LEU A 30 11.14 5.58 4.00
CA LEU A 30 12.29 5.15 3.20
C LEU A 30 12.53 3.64 3.29
N ALA A 31 12.31 3.04 4.46
CA ALA A 31 12.41 1.59 4.62
C ALA A 31 11.34 0.85 3.81
N VAL A 32 10.10 1.35 3.79
CA VAL A 32 9.01 0.80 2.97
C VAL A 32 9.32 0.96 1.48
N GLU A 33 9.69 2.15 1.02
CA GLU A 33 10.04 2.39 -0.39
C GLU A 33 11.18 1.47 -0.86
N ARG A 34 12.19 1.26 -0.01
CA ARG A 34 13.28 0.31 -0.28
C ARG A 34 12.74 -1.12 -0.42
N GLU A 35 11.91 -1.58 0.51
CA GLU A 35 11.33 -2.93 0.47
C GLU A 35 10.45 -3.14 -0.78
N LEU A 36 9.65 -2.14 -1.16
CA LEU A 36 8.84 -2.18 -2.37
C LEU A 36 9.73 -2.25 -3.63
N GLY A 37 10.82 -1.49 -3.66
CA GLY A 37 11.83 -1.55 -4.71
C GLY A 37 12.48 -2.93 -4.82
N ASP A 38 12.95 -3.49 -3.70
CA ASP A 38 13.59 -4.81 -3.63
C ASP A 38 12.63 -5.93 -4.13
N ARG A 39 11.32 -5.80 -3.84
CA ARG A 39 10.27 -6.71 -4.33
C ARG A 39 9.77 -6.40 -5.75
N ARG A 40 10.17 -5.26 -6.32
CA ARG A 40 9.66 -4.72 -7.59
C ARG A 40 8.14 -4.54 -7.58
N TRP A 41 7.58 -4.17 -6.43
CA TRP A 41 6.16 -3.87 -6.27
C TRP A 41 5.90 -2.42 -6.72
N PRO A 42 4.96 -2.18 -7.65
CA PRO A 42 4.69 -0.85 -8.15
C PRO A 42 4.03 0.04 -7.09
N HIS A 43 4.27 1.35 -7.18
CA HIS A 43 3.50 2.35 -6.43
C HIS A 43 2.18 2.65 -7.14
N ALA A 44 1.09 2.64 -6.38
CA ALA A 44 -0.21 3.04 -6.86
C ALA A 44 -0.34 4.58 -6.82
N PRO A 45 -0.76 5.23 -7.92
CA PRO A 45 -0.92 6.69 -7.97
C PRO A 45 -2.20 7.18 -7.26
N SER A 46 -3.13 6.27 -6.94
CA SER A 46 -4.40 6.57 -6.30
C SER A 46 -4.96 5.34 -5.59
N PRO A 47 -5.95 5.51 -4.68
CA PRO A 47 -6.64 4.40 -4.02
C PRO A 47 -7.27 3.40 -5.00
N ALA A 48 -7.99 3.88 -6.01
CA ALA A 48 -8.66 3.03 -7.01
C ALA A 48 -7.70 2.21 -7.90
N ALA A 49 -6.40 2.52 -7.87
CA ALA A 49 -5.36 1.80 -8.59
C ALA A 49 -4.48 0.94 -7.65
N ALA A 50 -4.83 0.85 -6.38
CA ALA A 50 -4.06 0.14 -5.36
C ALA A 50 -4.67 -1.22 -5.04
N ASP A 51 -3.82 -2.23 -4.94
CA ASP A 51 -4.18 -3.55 -4.41
C ASP A 51 -3.98 -3.60 -2.88
N LEU A 52 -3.11 -2.74 -2.34
CA LEU A 52 -2.73 -2.68 -0.93
C LEU A 52 -2.55 -1.23 -0.44
N LEU A 53 -2.95 -0.98 0.81
CA LEU A 53 -2.65 0.23 1.56
C LEU A 53 -1.63 -0.06 2.67
N VAL A 54 -0.52 0.68 2.68
CA VAL A 54 0.49 0.60 3.75
C VAL A 54 0.48 1.91 4.54
N LEU A 55 0.04 1.83 5.80
CA LEU A 55 0.19 2.92 6.77
C LEU A 55 1.62 2.93 7.31
N VAL A 56 2.31 4.06 7.18
CA VAL A 56 3.71 4.23 7.57
C VAL A 56 3.80 5.18 8.76
N GLY A 57 4.34 4.67 9.86
CA GLY A 57 4.46 5.38 11.13
C GLY A 57 3.51 4.84 12.18
N SER A 58 3.44 5.51 13.32
CA SER A 58 2.58 5.12 14.44
C SER A 58 1.56 6.23 14.71
N PRO A 59 0.24 5.94 14.65
CA PRO A 59 -0.77 6.87 15.14
C PRO A 59 -0.59 7.04 16.65
N ARG A 60 -0.73 8.27 17.15
CA ARG A 60 -0.39 8.58 18.56
C ARG A 60 -1.54 8.44 19.55
N GLU A 61 -2.77 8.21 19.12
CA GLU A 61 -3.93 7.89 19.98
C GLU A 61 -5.12 7.49 19.10
N GLU A 62 -5.34 8.24 18.03
CA GLU A 62 -6.33 7.95 17.00
C GLU A 62 -5.70 7.93 15.61
N ALA A 63 -6.25 7.08 14.73
CA ALA A 63 -5.91 7.11 13.32
C ALA A 63 -6.44 8.42 12.71
N PRO A 64 -5.71 9.04 11.76
CA PRO A 64 -6.22 10.23 11.09
C PRO A 64 -7.52 9.93 10.35
N ALA A 65 -8.52 10.82 10.44
CA ALA A 65 -9.83 10.63 9.79
C ALA A 65 -9.75 10.40 8.27
N TRP A 66 -8.71 10.90 7.59
CA TRP A 66 -8.50 10.67 6.17
C TRP A 66 -8.11 9.22 5.84
N LEU A 67 -7.60 8.46 6.81
CA LEU A 67 -7.18 7.07 6.61
C LEU A 67 -8.37 6.17 6.29
N ASP A 68 -9.46 6.31 7.03
CA ASP A 68 -10.68 5.51 6.81
C ASP A 68 -11.30 5.81 5.44
N GLY A 69 -11.30 7.08 5.03
CA GLY A 69 -11.72 7.49 3.70
C GLY A 69 -10.82 6.92 2.60
N THR A 70 -9.51 6.85 2.84
CA THR A 70 -8.54 6.25 1.90
C THR A 70 -8.76 4.75 1.79
N TRP A 71 -8.96 4.06 2.93
CA TRP A 71 -9.25 2.63 3.00
C TRP A 71 -10.53 2.27 2.23
N THR A 72 -11.59 3.07 2.39
CA THR A 72 -12.87 2.87 1.71
C THR A 72 -12.78 3.12 0.20
N ALA A 73 -11.76 3.85 -0.25
CA ALA A 73 -11.56 4.21 -1.65
C ALA A 73 -10.61 3.27 -2.42
N LEU A 74 -10.01 2.27 -1.76
CA LEU A 74 -9.36 1.14 -2.45
C LEU A 74 -10.43 0.28 -3.15
#